data_AF-A0A448Z0R5-F1
#
_entry.id   AF-A0A448Z0R5-F1
#
_cell.length_a   1.000
_cell.length_b   1.000
_cell.length_c   1.000
_cell.angle_alpha   90.00
_cell.angle_beta   90.00
_cell.angle_gamma   90.00
#
_symmetry.space_group_name_H-M   'P 1'
#
loop_
_entity.id
_entity.type
_entity.pdbx_description
1 polymer ?
#
loop_
_entity_poly.entity_id
_entity_poly.type
_entity_poly.pdbx_seq_one_letter_code
_entity_poly.pdbx_strand_id
1 'polypeptide(L)'
;MPKEGKCVKKAATAKHKITASKSTKGLTSSQQKMIDTIAAISLQMQNNVVSRSIVAMQLKLTLKSVNNALSKLKQKGLVTMDTGVSVSITQDGVEQANLDSAKICKNNREHHLNTMDTFKLTPKQRQLFEELSDGSRKTKKNVASSLGYNRMKSFQNLLMPLKKFGILCYDKDTLWLSDAMFIFEARKESGP
;
A
#
# COMPACT_ATOMS: atom_id res chain seq x y z
N MET A 1 35.87 -47.94 33.37
CA MET A 1 35.13 -47.01 32.49
C MET A 1 35.74 -45.61 32.57
N PRO A 2 36.51 -45.16 31.56
CA PRO A 2 36.88 -43.76 31.41
C PRO A 2 35.93 -43.05 30.41
N LYS A 3 35.48 -41.85 30.77
CA LYS A 3 34.54 -41.02 30.01
C LYS A 3 35.24 -40.33 28.84
N GLU A 4 34.63 -40.39 27.66
CA GLU A 4 35.07 -39.71 26.44
C GLU A 4 35.05 -38.18 26.61
N GLY A 5 36.18 -37.53 26.33
CA GLY A 5 36.32 -36.08 26.30
C GLY A 5 35.70 -35.47 25.05
N LYS A 6 34.72 -34.58 25.22
CA LYS A 6 34.14 -33.77 24.15
C LYS A 6 35.17 -32.77 23.61
N CYS A 7 35.62 -32.98 22.38
CA CYS A 7 36.41 -32.02 21.62
C CYS A 7 35.54 -30.79 21.25
N VAL A 8 35.84 -29.63 21.84
CA VAL A 8 35.18 -28.35 21.54
C VAL A 8 35.89 -27.72 20.33
N LYS A 9 35.26 -27.81 19.15
CA LYS A 9 35.73 -27.08 17.95
C LYS A 9 35.46 -25.58 18.16
N LYS A 10 36.51 -24.79 18.37
CA LYS A 10 36.47 -23.33 18.29
C LYS A 10 36.19 -22.93 16.83
N ALA A 11 35.02 -22.34 16.58
CA ALA A 11 34.71 -21.74 15.29
C ALA A 11 35.62 -20.52 15.08
N ALA A 12 36.36 -20.51 13.97
CA ALA A 12 37.18 -19.39 13.56
C ALA A 12 36.27 -18.21 13.18
N THR A 13 36.25 -17.16 14.01
CA THR A 13 35.67 -15.87 13.64
C THR A 13 36.55 -15.19 12.61
N ALA A 14 36.20 -15.33 11.33
CA ALA A 14 36.75 -14.51 10.27
C ALA A 14 36.29 -13.06 10.48
N LYS A 15 37.22 -12.19 10.92
CA LYS A 15 37.02 -10.74 10.93
C LYS A 15 36.97 -10.26 9.48
N HIS A 16 35.78 -10.16 8.91
CA HIS A 16 35.60 -9.44 7.66
C HIS A 16 35.88 -7.95 7.90
N LYS A 17 37.01 -7.50 7.37
CA LYS A 17 37.39 -6.10 7.24
C LYS A 17 36.27 -5.38 6.48
N ILE A 18 35.52 -4.51 7.18
CA ILE A 18 34.54 -3.62 6.55
C ILE A 18 35.36 -2.55 5.80
N THR A 19 35.69 -2.83 4.56
CA THR A 19 36.03 -1.77 3.61
C THR A 19 34.72 -1.10 3.21
N ALA A 20 34.60 0.18 3.56
CA ALA A 20 33.53 1.06 3.10
C ALA A 20 33.65 1.25 1.58
N SER A 21 33.23 0.24 0.83
CA SER A 21 32.89 0.41 -0.57
C SER A 21 31.52 1.07 -0.59
N LYS A 22 31.43 2.23 -1.25
CA LYS A 22 30.19 2.89 -1.65
C LYS A 22 29.51 1.99 -2.69
N SER A 23 29.10 0.81 -2.28
CA SER A 23 28.43 -0.16 -3.15
C SER A 23 27.02 0.36 -3.34
N THR A 24 26.73 0.82 -4.55
CA THR A 24 25.40 0.80 -5.17
C THR A 24 24.90 -0.65 -5.15
N LYS A 25 24.52 -1.13 -3.96
CA LYS A 25 23.87 -2.42 -3.78
C LYS A 25 22.52 -2.31 -4.46
N GLY A 26 22.49 -2.79 -5.70
CA GLY A 26 21.34 -2.79 -6.59
C GLY A 26 20.05 -3.04 -5.82
N LEU A 27 19.11 -2.12 -5.96
CA LEU A 27 17.77 -2.32 -5.43
C LEU A 27 17.22 -3.61 -6.03
N THR A 28 16.57 -4.43 -5.21
CA THR A 28 15.81 -5.54 -5.77
C THR A 28 14.71 -4.97 -6.66
N SER A 29 14.23 -5.72 -7.65
CA SER A 29 13.16 -5.27 -8.54
C SER A 29 11.92 -4.76 -7.76
N SER A 30 11.62 -5.36 -6.61
CA SER A 30 10.53 -4.93 -5.72
C SER A 30 10.83 -3.63 -4.98
N GLN A 31 12.09 -3.42 -4.57
CA GLN A 31 12.53 -2.16 -3.96
C GLN A 31 12.51 -1.02 -4.97
N GLN A 32 12.96 -1.28 -6.20
CA GLN A 32 12.92 -0.31 -7.28
C GLN A 32 11.50 0.12 -7.58
N LYS A 33 10.59 -0.84 -7.81
CA LYS A 33 9.16 -0.55 -8.02
C LYS A 33 8.55 0.26 -6.88
N MET A 34 8.98 0.04 -5.65
CA MET A 34 8.50 0.79 -4.49
C MET A 34 8.96 2.24 -4.52
N ILE A 35 10.24 2.49 -4.83
CA ILE A 35 10.76 3.84 -4.97
C ILE A 35 10.09 4.55 -6.15
N ASP A 36 10.02 3.90 -7.31
CA ASP A 36 9.37 4.43 -8.51
C ASP A 36 7.93 4.86 -8.20
N THR A 37 7.20 4.02 -7.48
CA THR A 37 5.81 4.31 -7.07
C THR A 37 5.71 5.46 -6.08
N ILE A 38 6.57 5.52 -5.05
CA ILE A 38 6.54 6.61 -4.07
C ILE A 38 6.92 7.94 -4.72
N ALA A 39 7.95 7.93 -5.58
CA ALA A 39 8.38 9.11 -6.33
C ALA A 39 7.27 9.62 -7.25
N ALA A 40 6.65 8.71 -8.01
CA ALA A 40 5.53 9.00 -8.88
C ALA A 40 4.34 9.64 -8.13
N ILE A 41 3.94 9.06 -7.00
CA ILE A 41 2.84 9.59 -6.19
C ILE A 41 3.22 10.95 -5.58
N SER A 42 4.44 11.09 -5.06
CA SER A 42 4.94 12.33 -4.46
C SER A 42 4.93 13.50 -5.46
N LEU A 43 5.44 13.25 -6.67
CA LEU A 43 5.44 14.22 -7.77
C LEU A 43 4.00 14.61 -8.15
N GLN A 44 3.12 13.62 -8.24
CA GLN A 44 1.74 13.81 -8.65
C GLN A 44 0.91 14.59 -7.63
N MET A 45 1.07 14.30 -6.34
CA MET A 45 0.36 14.99 -5.27
C MET A 45 1.00 16.34 -4.93
N GLN A 46 2.14 16.67 -5.55
CA GLN A 46 3.00 17.80 -5.17
C GLN A 46 3.29 17.82 -3.67
N ASN A 47 3.37 16.63 -3.06
CA ASN A 47 3.51 16.45 -1.63
C ASN A 47 4.54 15.35 -1.38
N ASN A 48 5.59 15.68 -0.64
CA ASN A 48 6.65 14.73 -0.36
C ASN A 48 6.22 13.63 0.63
N VAL A 49 5.09 13.78 1.31
CA VAL A 49 4.58 12.82 2.30
C VAL A 49 3.46 11.98 1.68
N VAL A 50 3.71 10.68 1.56
CA VAL A 50 2.79 9.71 0.95
C VAL A 50 2.27 8.73 2.01
N SER A 51 0.96 8.44 1.97
CA SER A 51 0.36 7.41 2.84
C SER A 51 0.81 6.01 2.43
N ARG A 52 1.27 5.21 3.40
CA ARG A 52 1.71 3.82 3.14
C ARG A 52 0.60 2.93 2.61
N SER A 53 -0.65 3.24 2.93
CA SER A 53 -1.82 2.53 2.41
C SER A 53 -2.01 2.75 0.91
N ILE A 54 -1.72 3.94 0.41
CA ILE A 54 -1.75 4.25 -1.03
C ILE A 54 -0.66 3.45 -1.76
N VAL A 55 0.56 3.47 -1.21
CA VAL A 55 1.69 2.70 -1.77
C VAL A 55 1.38 1.20 -1.79
N ALA A 56 0.81 0.67 -0.70
CA ALA A 56 0.41 -0.74 -0.60
C ALA A 56 -0.62 -1.12 -1.65
N MET A 57 -1.62 -0.27 -1.86
CA MET A 57 -2.66 -0.48 -2.86
C MET A 57 -2.10 -0.47 -4.28
N GLN A 58 -1.27 0.51 -4.62
CA GLN A 58 -0.69 0.64 -5.97
C GLN A 58 0.20 -0.56 -6.31
N LEU A 59 0.95 -1.06 -5.32
CA LEU A 59 1.85 -2.21 -5.49
C LEU A 59 1.16 -3.56 -5.28
N LYS A 60 -0.12 -3.59 -4.88
CA LYS A 60 -0.87 -4.81 -4.52
C LYS A 60 -0.20 -5.60 -3.39
N LEU A 61 0.39 -4.90 -2.43
CA LEU A 61 1.10 -5.49 -1.29
C LEU A 61 0.31 -5.30 0.00
N THR A 62 0.55 -6.18 0.97
CA THR A 62 0.06 -5.94 2.34
C THR A 62 0.84 -4.79 2.97
N LEU A 63 0.21 -4.06 3.90
CA LEU A 63 0.89 -3.03 4.70
C LEU A 63 2.14 -3.57 5.41
N LYS A 64 2.10 -4.82 5.90
CA LYS A 64 3.26 -5.48 6.52
C LYS A 64 4.41 -5.63 5.53
N SER A 65 4.12 -6.09 4.31
CA SER A 65 5.13 -6.22 3.25
C SER A 65 5.72 -4.87 2.85
N VAL A 66 4.88 -3.83 2.75
CA VAL A 66 5.32 -2.45 2.50
C VAL A 66 6.24 -1.97 3.60
N ASN A 67 5.84 -2.08 4.87
CA ASN A 67 6.65 -1.64 6.02
C ASN A 67 8.02 -2.33 6.06
N ASN A 68 8.07 -3.63 5.74
CA ASN A 68 9.33 -4.38 5.67
C ASN A 68 10.25 -3.87 4.56
N ALA A 69 9.69 -3.55 3.39
CA ALA A 69 10.46 -3.00 2.26
C ALA A 69 10.91 -1.56 2.55
N LEU A 70 10.04 -0.72 3.09
CA LEU A 70 10.35 0.66 3.50
C LEU A 70 11.44 0.72 4.56
N SER A 71 11.46 -0.20 5.52
CA SER A 71 12.52 -0.28 6.52
C SER A 71 13.90 -0.49 5.89
N LYS A 72 13.98 -1.33 4.82
CA LYS A 72 15.22 -1.54 4.06
C LYS A 72 15.59 -0.31 3.23
N LEU A 73 14.61 0.38 2.64
CA LEU A 73 14.84 1.61 1.89
C LEU A 73 15.31 2.76 2.78
N LYS A 74 14.77 2.87 4.00
CA LYS A 74 15.21 3.81 5.03
C LYS A 74 16.67 3.57 5.43
N GLN A 75 17.05 2.31 5.65
CA GLN A 75 18.45 1.95 5.93
C GLN A 75 19.41 2.34 4.79
N LYS A 76 18.90 2.43 3.55
CA LYS A 76 19.66 2.89 2.38
C LYS A 76 19.62 4.40 2.17
N GLY A 77 18.91 5.17 3.02
CA GLY A 77 18.80 6.63 2.89
C GLY A 77 17.86 7.13 1.79
N LEU A 78 17.05 6.24 1.19
CA LEU A 78 16.21 6.58 0.01
C LEU A 78 14.82 7.09 0.38
N VAL A 79 14.39 6.84 1.62
CA VAL A 79 13.11 7.31 2.16
C VAL A 79 13.26 7.66 3.64
N THR A 80 12.44 8.58 4.12
CA THR A 80 12.21 8.80 5.55
C THR A 80 10.85 8.22 5.96
N MET A 81 10.75 7.80 7.21
CA MET A 81 9.51 7.32 7.80
C MET A 81 9.23 8.21 9.01
N ASP A 82 8.35 9.19 8.82
CA ASP A 82 8.05 10.22 9.83
C ASP A 82 7.08 9.71 10.90
N THR A 83 6.08 8.93 10.48
CA THR A 83 5.11 8.26 11.39
C THR A 83 4.81 6.86 10.88
N GLY A 84 4.22 5.98 11.71
CA GLY A 84 3.85 4.61 11.32
C GLY A 84 2.89 4.49 10.13
N VAL A 85 2.33 5.60 9.66
CA VAL A 85 1.31 5.67 8.60
C VAL A 85 1.79 6.33 7.30
N SER A 86 2.86 7.14 7.32
CA SER A 86 3.38 7.84 6.14
C SER A 86 4.83 7.47 5.81
N VAL A 87 5.24 7.79 4.58
CA VAL A 87 6.60 7.69 4.05
C VAL A 87 6.89 8.91 3.20
N SER A 88 8.11 9.43 3.29
CA SER A 88 8.56 10.54 2.45
C SER A 88 9.79 10.12 1.66
N ILE A 89 9.91 10.57 0.41
CA ILE A 89 11.05 10.21 -0.43
C ILE A 89 12.18 11.24 -0.25
N THR A 90 13.43 10.78 -0.16
CA THR A 90 14.59 11.66 -0.09
C THR A 90 15.03 12.07 -1.49
N GLN A 91 15.92 13.07 -1.60
CA GLN A 91 16.50 13.46 -2.89
C GLN A 91 17.20 12.28 -3.58
N ASP A 92 18.04 11.53 -2.85
CA ASP A 92 18.69 10.31 -3.35
C ASP A 92 17.67 9.26 -3.83
N GLY A 93 16.51 9.19 -3.18
CA GLY A 93 15.42 8.31 -3.61
C GLY A 93 14.80 8.76 -4.92
N VAL A 94 14.58 10.05 -5.12
CA VAL A 94 14.06 10.62 -6.38
C VAL A 94 15.04 10.39 -7.51
N GLU A 95 16.34 10.59 -7.29
CA GLU A 95 17.38 10.37 -8.29
C GLU A 95 17.50 8.90 -8.70
N GLN A 96 17.17 7.96 -7.80
CA GLN A 96 17.11 6.53 -8.13
C GLN A 96 15.77 6.08 -8.72
N ALA A 97 14.74 6.90 -8.68
CA ALA A 97 13.42 6.53 -9.19
C ALA A 97 13.40 6.55 -10.72
N ASN A 98 12.85 5.50 -11.32
CA ASN A 98 12.51 5.49 -12.73
C ASN A 98 11.02 5.85 -12.88
N LEU A 99 10.74 7.13 -13.10
CA LEU A 99 9.37 7.64 -13.21
C LEU A 99 8.62 7.10 -14.43
N ASP A 100 9.32 6.78 -15.52
CA ASP A 100 8.71 6.23 -16.73
C ASP A 100 8.18 4.80 -16.52
N SER A 101 8.70 4.10 -15.50
CA SER A 101 8.27 2.75 -15.14
C SER A 101 6.95 2.73 -14.36
N ALA A 102 6.61 3.84 -13.70
CA ALA A 102 5.44 3.95 -12.86
C ALA A 102 4.22 4.37 -13.69
N LYS A 103 3.23 3.48 -13.82
CA LYS A 103 1.94 3.85 -14.43
C LYS A 103 1.15 4.69 -13.44
N ILE A 104 1.14 6.00 -13.66
CA ILE A 104 0.45 6.98 -12.82
C ILE A 104 -0.95 7.26 -13.40
N CYS A 105 -2.00 7.16 -12.57
CA CYS A 105 -3.35 7.59 -12.95
C CYS A 105 -3.41 9.13 -12.98
N LYS A 106 -4.24 9.78 -13.80
CA LYS A 106 -4.28 11.26 -13.85
C LYS A 106 -5.30 11.90 -12.92
N ASN A 107 -6.32 11.14 -12.52
CA ASN A 107 -7.43 11.62 -11.72
C ASN A 107 -8.07 10.48 -10.92
N ASN A 108 -8.98 10.82 -9.99
CA ASN A 108 -9.68 9.84 -9.16
C ASN A 108 -10.46 8.81 -10.02
N ARG A 109 -11.07 9.22 -11.13
CA ARG A 109 -11.83 8.31 -12.01
C ARG A 109 -10.93 7.25 -12.66
N GLU A 110 -9.78 7.63 -13.19
CA GLU A 110 -8.79 6.70 -13.74
C GLU A 110 -8.23 5.78 -12.65
N HIS A 111 -8.00 6.31 -11.46
CA HIS A 111 -7.56 5.54 -10.30
C HIS A 111 -8.59 4.49 -9.87
N HIS A 112 -9.87 4.86 -9.86
CA HIS A 112 -10.99 3.96 -9.56
C HIS A 112 -11.07 2.84 -10.60
N LEU A 113 -11.06 3.17 -11.90
CA LEU A 113 -11.08 2.19 -12.98
C LEU A 113 -9.89 1.23 -12.90
N ASN A 114 -8.69 1.77 -12.72
CA ASN A 114 -7.48 0.96 -12.58
C ASN A 114 -7.58 0.05 -11.35
N THR A 115 -8.07 0.56 -10.22
CA THR A 115 -8.29 -0.25 -9.00
C THR A 115 -9.25 -1.41 -9.28
N MET A 116 -10.39 -1.14 -9.93
CA MET A 116 -11.40 -2.15 -10.24
C MET A 116 -10.83 -3.28 -11.12
N ASP A 117 -10.01 -2.93 -12.11
CA ASP A 117 -9.36 -3.89 -13.02
C ASP A 117 -8.20 -4.62 -12.32
N THR A 118 -7.41 -3.89 -11.54
CA THR A 118 -6.24 -4.41 -10.82
C THR A 118 -6.61 -5.49 -9.81
N PHE A 119 -7.71 -5.29 -9.09
CA PHE A 119 -8.22 -6.26 -8.11
C PHE A 119 -9.24 -7.23 -8.70
N LYS A 120 -9.50 -7.16 -10.02
CA LYS A 120 -10.47 -7.99 -10.74
C LYS A 120 -11.82 -8.05 -10.03
N LEU A 121 -12.36 -6.86 -9.69
CA LEU A 121 -13.61 -6.77 -8.94
C LEU A 121 -14.75 -7.41 -9.74
N THR A 122 -15.57 -8.20 -9.04
CA THR A 122 -16.77 -8.83 -9.61
C THR A 122 -17.79 -7.76 -10.01
N PRO A 123 -18.76 -8.07 -10.90
CA PRO A 123 -19.77 -7.09 -11.32
C PRO A 123 -20.49 -6.43 -10.14
N LYS A 124 -20.82 -7.21 -9.08
CA LYS A 124 -21.46 -6.68 -7.87
C LYS A 124 -20.52 -5.80 -7.03
N GLN A 125 -19.22 -6.09 -7.01
CA GLN A 125 -18.24 -5.25 -6.33
C GLN A 125 -18.00 -3.94 -7.08
N ARG A 126 -18.05 -3.95 -8.42
CA ARG A 126 -17.97 -2.74 -9.24
C ARG A 126 -19.19 -1.84 -9.03
N GLN A 127 -20.40 -2.40 -9.04
CA GLN A 127 -21.62 -1.64 -8.71
C GLN A 127 -21.54 -0.99 -7.32
N LEU A 128 -21.11 -1.75 -6.31
CA LEU A 128 -20.87 -1.21 -4.97
C LEU A 128 -19.83 -0.09 -4.96
N PHE A 129 -18.73 -0.26 -5.71
CA PHE A 129 -17.68 0.75 -5.81
C PHE A 129 -18.22 2.05 -6.43
N GLU A 130 -18.93 1.93 -7.55
CA GLU A 130 -19.55 3.06 -8.25
C GLU A 130 -20.55 3.80 -7.36
N GLU A 131 -21.35 3.08 -6.59
CA GLU A 131 -22.32 3.66 -5.66
C GLU A 131 -21.68 4.48 -4.53
N LEU A 132 -20.40 4.22 -4.23
CA LEU A 132 -19.63 4.94 -3.21
C LEU A 132 -18.56 5.86 -3.80
N SER A 133 -18.50 5.99 -5.13
CA SER A 133 -17.49 6.78 -5.84
C SER A 133 -17.60 8.28 -5.57
N ASP A 134 -18.78 8.73 -5.10
CA ASP A 134 -19.05 10.10 -4.64
C ASP A 134 -18.31 10.46 -3.33
N GLY A 135 -17.72 9.46 -2.65
CA GLY A 135 -16.97 9.63 -1.41
C GLY A 135 -17.82 9.76 -0.15
N SER A 136 -19.16 9.72 -0.30
CA SER A 136 -20.10 9.86 0.80
C SER A 136 -20.19 8.59 1.65
N ARG A 137 -20.54 8.77 2.93
CA ARG A 137 -20.85 7.64 3.82
C ARG A 137 -22.29 7.22 3.58
N LYS A 138 -22.50 5.94 3.28
CA LYS A 138 -23.84 5.38 3.04
C LYS A 138 -24.16 4.29 4.04
N THR A 139 -25.44 4.17 4.42
CA THR A 139 -25.86 3.09 5.32
C THR A 139 -25.79 1.75 4.60
N LYS A 140 -25.33 0.71 5.31
CA LYS A 140 -25.23 -0.65 4.78
C LYS A 140 -26.57 -1.18 4.32
N LYS A 141 -27.65 -0.80 5.01
CA LYS A 141 -29.00 -1.23 4.65
C LYS A 141 -29.41 -0.67 3.29
N ASN A 142 -29.21 0.63 3.06
CA ASN A 142 -29.61 1.28 1.80
C ASN A 142 -28.81 0.72 0.63
N VAL A 143 -27.50 0.56 0.79
CA VAL A 143 -26.61 0.01 -0.25
C VAL A 143 -26.86 -1.48 -0.49
N ALA A 144 -27.16 -2.26 0.56
CA ALA A 144 -27.55 -3.65 0.38
C ALA A 144 -28.83 -3.77 -0.45
N SER A 145 -29.84 -2.94 -0.14
CA SER A 145 -31.11 -2.91 -0.86
C SER A 145 -30.94 -2.46 -2.32
N SER A 146 -30.18 -1.40 -2.60
CA SER A 146 -29.94 -0.93 -3.98
C SER A 146 -29.23 -1.99 -4.84
N LEU A 147 -28.32 -2.77 -4.24
CA LEU A 147 -27.61 -3.84 -4.91
C LEU A 147 -28.40 -5.17 -4.99
N GLY A 148 -29.62 -5.22 -4.45
CA GLY A 148 -30.51 -6.38 -4.51
C GLY A 148 -30.19 -7.48 -3.48
N TYR A 149 -29.55 -7.16 -2.36
CA TYR A 149 -29.28 -8.11 -1.28
C TYR A 149 -30.42 -8.17 -0.27
N ASN A 150 -31.10 -9.31 -0.23
CA ASN A 150 -32.16 -9.58 0.77
C ASN A 150 -31.61 -10.05 2.11
N ARG A 151 -30.34 -10.48 2.17
CA ARG A 151 -29.67 -11.00 3.37
C ARG A 151 -28.38 -10.24 3.65
N MET A 152 -28.28 -9.65 4.83
CA MET A 152 -27.10 -8.89 5.27
C MET A 152 -25.82 -9.73 5.33
N LYS A 153 -25.93 -11.03 5.63
CA LYS A 153 -24.77 -11.94 5.63
C LYS A 153 -24.12 -12.05 4.25
N SER A 154 -24.94 -12.15 3.19
CA SER A 154 -24.44 -12.21 1.80
C SER A 154 -23.80 -10.88 1.39
N PHE A 155 -24.37 -9.76 1.84
CA PHE A 155 -23.78 -8.44 1.64
C PHE A 155 -22.44 -8.30 2.38
N GLN A 156 -22.32 -8.76 3.62
CA GLN A 156 -21.04 -8.76 4.34
C GLN A 156 -19.95 -9.55 3.61
N ASN A 157 -20.27 -10.70 3.01
CA ASN A 157 -19.33 -11.47 2.21
C ASN A 157 -18.81 -10.69 0.99
N LEU A 158 -19.62 -9.81 0.41
CA LEU A 158 -19.21 -8.88 -0.66
C LEU A 158 -18.19 -7.85 -0.14
N LEU A 159 -18.41 -7.33 1.08
CA LEU A 159 -17.60 -6.27 1.70
C LEU A 159 -16.22 -6.76 2.18
N MET A 160 -16.12 -7.99 2.69
CA MET A 160 -14.87 -8.51 3.28
C MET A 160 -13.63 -8.40 2.36
N PRO A 161 -13.65 -8.86 1.10
CA PRO A 161 -12.47 -8.78 0.24
C PRO A 161 -12.08 -7.33 -0.05
N LEU A 162 -13.06 -6.45 -0.28
CA LEU A 162 -12.83 -5.03 -0.54
C LEU A 162 -12.21 -4.32 0.67
N LYS A 163 -12.62 -4.66 1.90
CA LYS A 163 -11.98 -4.17 3.13
C LYS A 163 -10.57 -4.73 3.29
N LYS A 164 -10.36 -6.01 3.00
CA LYS A 164 -9.03 -6.65 3.05
C LYS A 164 -8.04 -5.98 2.08
N PHE A 165 -8.51 -5.54 0.92
CA PHE A 165 -7.71 -4.79 -0.04
C PHE A 165 -7.55 -3.30 0.32
N GLY A 166 -8.18 -2.83 1.39
CA GLY A 166 -8.15 -1.42 1.78
C GLY A 166 -8.88 -0.50 0.81
N ILE A 167 -9.77 -1.03 -0.03
CA ILE A 167 -10.60 -0.26 -0.97
C ILE A 167 -11.74 0.44 -0.22
N LEU A 168 -12.27 -0.23 0.80
CA LEU A 168 -13.50 0.15 1.50
C LEU A 168 -13.28 0.14 3.01
N CYS A 169 -13.97 1.04 3.69
CA CYS A 169 -14.07 1.10 5.14
C CYS A 169 -15.54 1.01 5.55
N TYR A 170 -15.81 0.37 6.69
CA TYR A 170 -17.16 0.31 7.23
C TYR A 170 -17.13 0.13 8.75
N ASP A 171 -18.11 0.72 9.41
CA ASP A 171 -18.37 0.58 10.85
C ASP A 171 -19.53 -0.41 11.08
N LYS A 172 -20.38 -0.23 12.10
CA LYS A 172 -21.54 -1.09 12.33
C LYS A 172 -22.61 -0.90 11.25
N ASP A 173 -22.91 0.34 10.88
CA ASP A 173 -24.13 0.72 10.16
C ASP A 173 -23.85 1.40 8.82
N THR A 174 -22.65 1.95 8.62
CA THR A 174 -22.26 2.72 7.43
C THR A 174 -21.03 2.13 6.75
N LEU A 175 -20.86 2.51 5.47
CA LEU A 175 -19.70 2.17 4.65
C LEU A 175 -19.32 3.32 3.71
N TRP A 176 -18.05 3.37 3.33
CA TRP A 176 -17.47 4.37 2.44
C TRP A 176 -16.21 3.82 1.75
N LEU A 177 -15.80 4.42 0.62
CA LEU A 177 -14.50 4.14 0.00
C LEU A 177 -13.36 4.69 0.89
N SER A 178 -12.22 4.01 0.93
CA SER A 178 -11.07 4.44 1.75
C SER A 178 -10.42 5.72 1.21
N ASP A 179 -9.62 6.40 2.03
CA ASP A 179 -8.92 7.63 1.59
C ASP A 179 -7.96 7.35 0.44
N ALA A 180 -7.46 6.12 0.34
CA ALA A 180 -6.59 5.71 -0.75
C ALA A 180 -7.30 5.67 -2.11
N MET A 181 -8.62 5.82 -2.15
CA MET A 181 -9.41 5.96 -3.39
C MET A 181 -9.54 7.42 -3.85
N PHE A 182 -9.15 8.39 -3.03
CA PHE A 182 -9.30 9.82 -3.29
C PHE A 182 -7.93 10.51 -3.19
N ILE A 183 -7.06 10.22 -4.15
CA ILE A 183 -5.67 10.71 -4.16
C ILE A 183 -5.59 12.14 -4.73
N PHE A 184 -6.52 12.50 -5.63
CA PHE A 184 -6.45 13.74 -6.41
C PHE A 184 -7.36 14.83 -5.88
N GLU A 185 -8.61 14.46 -5.60
CA GLU A 185 -9.63 15.37 -5.08
C GLU A 185 -10.12 14.80 -3.75
N ALA A 186 -10.21 15.68 -2.75
CA ALA A 186 -10.77 15.33 -1.45
C ALA A 186 -12.23 14.84 -1.62
N ARG A 187 -12.64 13.95 -0.71
CA ARG A 187 -14.05 13.52 -0.63
C ARG A 187 -14.92 14.78 -0.53
N LYS A 188 -16.07 14.79 -1.18
CA LYS A 188 -17.13 15.72 -0.79
C LYS A 188 -17.50 15.35 0.64
N GLU A 189 -17.09 16.15 1.62
CA GLU A 189 -17.50 15.94 3.00
C GLU A 189 -19.03 15.95 3.02
N SER A 190 -19.62 14.77 3.32
CA SER A 190 -20.98 14.75 3.82
C SER A 190 -20.85 15.33 5.22
N GLY A 191 -21.23 16.60 5.37
CA GLY A 191 -21.32 17.25 6.67
C GLY A 191 -22.12 16.38 7.67
N PRO A 192 -21.91 16.60 8.97
CA PRO A 192 -22.57 15.84 10.03
C PRO A 192 -24.09 15.79 9.88
#